data_AF-A0A8S9UUM5-F1
#
_entry.id   AF-A0A8S9UUM5-F1
#
_cell.length_a   1.000
_cell.length_b   1.000
_cell.length_c   1.000
_cell.angle_alpha   90.00
_cell.angle_beta   90.00
_cell.angle_gamma   90.00
#
_symmetry.space_group_name_H-M   'P 1'
#
loop_
_entity.id
_entity.type
_entity.pdbx_description
1 polymer ?
#
loop_
_entity_poly.entity_id
_entity_poly.type
_entity_poly.pdbx_seq_one_letter_code
_entity_poly.pdbx_strand_id
1 'polypeptide(L)'
;MVEMALEDWRLVSQHHESHVIELERVERGVGNSVVAFMNGAFTITEKTLHSAFPELKTASGGSKWSDLIEMLQGKRLVVPSVLYFDFDDTNRVVSGRYEADMLAPLLELLPSAEDCYLVLDSPLNIHYFSKGG
;
A
#
# COMPACT_ATOMS: atom_id res chain seq x y z
N MET A 1 -14.66 -14.13 1.40
CA MET A 1 -14.18 -12.93 2.15
C MET A 1 -12.71 -13.12 2.51
N VAL A 2 -12.35 -14.27 3.09
CA VAL A 2 -10.95 -14.66 3.32
C VAL A 2 -10.18 -14.79 1.99
N GLU A 3 -10.81 -15.30 0.94
CA GLU A 3 -10.17 -15.53 -0.37
C GLU A 3 -9.77 -14.22 -1.06
N MET A 4 -10.58 -13.17 -0.94
CA MET A 4 -10.30 -11.84 -1.48
C MET A 4 -9.11 -11.20 -0.74
N ALA A 5 -9.13 -11.25 0.59
CA ALA A 5 -8.02 -10.79 1.41
C ALA A 5 -6.70 -11.52 1.10
N LEU A 6 -6.76 -12.83 0.82
CA LEU A 6 -5.59 -13.61 0.43
C LEU A 6 -5.05 -13.21 -0.96
N GLU A 7 -5.93 -12.87 -1.90
CA GLU A 7 -5.53 -12.41 -3.22
C GLU A 7 -4.90 -11.01 -3.17
N ASP A 8 -5.43 -10.12 -2.34
CA ASP A 8 -4.84 -8.81 -2.06
C ASP A 8 -3.44 -8.94 -1.44
N TRP A 9 -3.28 -9.84 -0.47
CA TRP A 9 -1.98 -10.18 0.10
C TRP A 9 -1.02 -10.77 -0.94
N ARG A 10 -1.52 -11.55 -1.90
CA ARG A 10 -0.72 -12.08 -3.00
C ARG A 10 -0.18 -10.94 -3.86
N LEU A 11 -1.01 -9.96 -4.22
CA LEU A 11 -0.59 -8.79 -5.01
C LEU A 11 0.43 -7.92 -4.27
N VAL A 12 0.17 -7.61 -3.00
CA VAL A 12 1.12 -6.83 -2.17
C VAL A 12 2.47 -7.55 -2.08
N SER A 13 2.46 -8.86 -1.83
CA SER A 13 3.69 -9.67 -1.73
C SER A 13 4.46 -9.75 -3.05
N GLN A 14 3.78 -9.64 -4.20
CA GLN A 14 4.41 -9.67 -5.52
C GLN A 14 5.07 -8.36 -5.90
N HIS A 15 4.44 -7.23 -5.56
CA HIS A 15 4.96 -5.90 -5.91
C HIS A 15 5.99 -5.40 -4.90
N HIS A 16 5.91 -5.84 -3.64
CA HIS A 16 6.76 -5.33 -2.56
C HIS A 16 7.58 -6.46 -1.91
N GLU A 17 8.61 -6.96 -2.62
CA GLU A 17 9.46 -8.09 -2.16
C GLU A 17 10.19 -7.86 -0.83
N SER A 18 10.22 -6.63 -0.31
CA SER A 18 10.79 -6.29 0.99
C SER A 18 9.80 -5.54 1.88
N HIS A 19 8.50 -5.84 1.74
CA HIS A 19 7.46 -5.27 2.58
C HIS A 19 7.56 -5.83 4.00
N VAL A 20 7.95 -4.97 4.95
CA VAL A 20 7.91 -5.25 6.38
C VAL A 20 6.67 -4.58 6.94
N ILE A 21 5.89 -5.31 7.73
CA ILE A 21 4.77 -4.73 8.48
C ILE A 21 5.13 -4.79 9.95
N GLU A 22 5.21 -3.62 10.56
CA GLU A 22 5.53 -3.46 11.96
C GLU A 22 4.24 -3.07 12.69
N LEU A 23 3.81 -3.93 13.63
CA LEU A 23 2.67 -3.63 14.49
C LEU A 23 3.09 -2.62 15.55
N GLU A 24 2.47 -1.45 15.57
CA GLU A 24 2.75 -0.42 16.55
C GLU A 24 1.93 -0.63 17.83
N ARG A 25 0.61 -0.82 17.66
CA ARG A 25 -0.31 -1.00 18.78
C ARG A 25 -1.60 -1.67 18.34
N VAL A 26 -2.29 -2.26 19.32
CA VAL A 26 -3.60 -2.88 19.16
C VAL A 26 -4.55 -2.30 20.20
N GLU A 27 -5.74 -1.93 19.76
CA GLU A 27 -6.78 -1.36 20.60
C GLU A 27 -8.10 -2.12 20.43
N ARG A 28 -8.93 -2.08 21.47
CA ARG A 28 -10.32 -2.51 21.35
C ARG A 28 -11.10 -1.42 20.63
N GLY A 29 -11.80 -1.80 19.57
CA GLY A 29 -12.75 -0.94 18.90
C GLY A 29 -14.13 -0.99 19.57
N VAL A 30 -15.13 -0.49 18.85
CA VAL A 30 -16.54 -0.53 19.30
C VAL A 30 -17.08 -1.96 19.20
N GLY A 31 -17.75 -2.44 20.25
CA GLY A 31 -18.30 -3.80 20.29
C GLY A 31 -17.22 -4.87 20.30
N ASN A 32 -17.41 -5.94 19.54
CA ASN A 32 -16.42 -7.02 19.34
C ASN A 32 -15.48 -6.69 18.18
N SER A 33 -14.88 -5.49 18.18
CA SER A 33 -13.90 -5.12 17.16
C SER A 33 -12.51 -4.85 17.75
N VAL A 34 -11.50 -4.97 16.90
CA VAL A 34 -10.10 -4.70 17.19
C VAL A 34 -9.56 -3.77 16.12
N VAL A 35 -8.77 -2.79 16.54
CA VAL A 35 -8.05 -1.87 15.65
C VAL A 35 -6.56 -2.07 15.85
N ALA A 36 -5.85 -2.46 14.81
CA ALA A 36 -4.40 -2.61 14.80
C ALA A 36 -3.78 -1.48 13.98
N PHE A 37 -2.87 -0.73 14.60
CA PHE A 37 -2.09 0.33 13.96
C PHE A 37 -0.72 -0.22 13.61
N MET A 38 -0.29 -0.01 12.38
CA MET A 38 0.89 -0.63 11.80
C MET A 38 1.62 0.35 10.90
N ASN A 39 2.90 0.11 10.66
CA ASN A 39 3.64 0.73 9.56
C ASN A 39 4.05 -0.33 8.54
N GLY A 40 3.62 -0.16 7.30
CA GLY A 40 4.16 -0.89 6.16
C GLY A 40 5.42 -0.19 5.66
N ALA A 41 6.54 -0.89 5.55
CA ALA A 41 7.78 -0.34 5.03
C ALA A 41 8.26 -1.17 3.84
N PHE A 42 8.55 -0.51 2.72
CA PHE A 42 9.10 -1.18 1.55
C PHE A 42 10.05 -0.26 0.79
N THR A 43 10.97 -0.87 0.06
CA THR A 43 11.86 -0.16 -0.87
C THR A 43 11.32 -0.31 -2.28
N ILE A 44 11.18 0.80 -3.00
CA ILE A 44 10.78 0.80 -4.41
C ILE A 44 11.99 0.36 -5.24
N THR A 45 11.95 -0.89 -5.70
CA THR A 45 13.02 -1.44 -6.56
C THR A 45 12.73 -1.17 -8.03
N GLU A 46 13.74 -1.34 -8.89
CA GLU A 46 13.55 -1.30 -10.35
C GLU A 46 12.46 -2.29 -10.80
N LYS A 47 12.45 -3.50 -10.22
CA LYS A 47 11.43 -4.52 -10.46
C LYS A 47 10.03 -4.03 -10.06
N THR A 48 9.92 -3.34 -8.92
CA THR A 48 8.66 -2.76 -8.44
C THR A 48 8.11 -1.76 -9.47
N LEU A 49 8.97 -0.84 -9.95
CA LEU A 49 8.59 0.17 -10.94
C LEU A 49 8.19 -0.46 -12.28
N HIS A 50 8.97 -1.42 -12.77
CA HIS A 50 8.67 -2.11 -14.03
C HIS A 50 7.36 -2.91 -13.99
N SER A 51 7.01 -3.42 -12.81
CA SER A 51 5.74 -4.11 -12.58
C SER A 51 4.57 -3.14 -12.42
N ALA A 52 4.77 -2.04 -11.71
CA ALA A 52 3.72 -1.09 -11.39
C ALA A 52 3.37 -0.18 -12.56
N PHE A 53 4.31 0.07 -13.47
CA PHE A 53 4.10 0.98 -14.59
C PHE A 53 4.55 0.31 -15.90
N PRO A 54 3.71 -0.53 -16.51
CA PRO A 54 4.05 -1.22 -17.76
C PRO A 54 4.31 -0.25 -18.91
N GLU A 55 3.67 0.92 -18.91
CA GLU A 55 3.89 2.02 -19.87
C GLU A 55 5.36 2.49 -19.92
N LEU A 56 6.13 2.28 -18.84
CA LEU A 56 7.55 2.67 -18.80
C LEU A 56 8.40 1.90 -19.81
N LYS A 57 7.94 0.73 -20.27
CA LYS A 57 8.67 -0.07 -21.27
C LYS A 57 8.71 0.60 -22.64
N THR A 58 7.79 1.53 -22.90
CA THR A 58 7.64 2.23 -24.18
C THR A 58 7.90 3.73 -24.07
N ALA A 59 8.06 4.26 -22.85
CA ALA A 59 8.41 5.66 -22.62
C ALA A 59 9.84 5.94 -23.12
N SER A 60 9.99 7.00 -23.92
CA SER A 60 11.30 7.52 -24.31
C SER A 60 11.88 8.39 -23.20
N GLY A 61 13.21 8.48 -23.12
CA GLY A 61 13.90 9.31 -22.12
C GLY A 61 13.48 10.78 -22.24
N GLY A 62 13.24 11.42 -21.10
CA GLY A 62 12.78 12.82 -21.00
C GLY A 62 11.26 13.00 -20.87
N SER A 63 10.53 11.94 -20.54
CA SER A 63 9.11 12.03 -20.20
C SER A 63 8.93 12.31 -18.69
N LYS A 64 7.82 12.92 -18.28
CA LYS A 64 7.49 13.12 -16.85
C LYS A 64 7.60 11.84 -16.02
N TRP A 65 7.36 10.69 -16.65
CA TRP A 65 7.53 9.38 -16.06
C TRP A 65 8.99 9.01 -15.76
N SER A 66 9.95 9.36 -16.62
CA SER A 66 11.37 9.08 -16.34
C SER A 66 11.85 9.84 -15.11
N ASP A 67 11.45 11.10 -14.97
CA ASP A 67 11.84 11.93 -13.83
C ASP A 67 11.22 11.38 -12.53
N LEU A 68 9.96 10.94 -12.60
CA LEU A 68 9.25 10.33 -11.47
C LEU A 68 9.89 9.00 -11.03
N ILE A 69 10.28 8.15 -11.99
CA ILE A 69 11.02 6.92 -11.71
C ILE A 69 12.32 7.23 -10.96
N GLU A 70 13.12 8.16 -11.45
CA GLU A 70 14.41 8.51 -10.83
C GLU A 70 14.21 8.99 -9.38
N MET A 71 13.12 9.71 -9.10
CA MET A 71 12.77 10.13 -7.75
C MET A 71 12.34 8.96 -6.85
N LEU A 72 11.60 7.99 -7.39
CA LEU A 72 11.06 6.85 -6.64
C LEU A 72 12.06 5.71 -6.44
N GLN A 73 12.93 5.45 -7.42
CA GLN A 73 13.79 4.27 -7.43
C GLN A 73 14.77 4.27 -6.24
N GLY A 74 14.82 3.14 -5.54
CA GLY A 74 15.67 2.93 -4.37
C GLY A 74 15.17 3.62 -3.10
N LYS A 75 14.06 4.36 -3.14
CA LYS A 75 13.49 4.99 -1.95
C LYS A 75 12.76 3.98 -1.08
N ARG A 76 12.96 4.10 0.23
CA ARG A 76 12.20 3.37 1.24
C ARG A 76 11.03 4.24 1.68
N LEU A 77 9.81 3.76 1.48
CA LEU A 77 8.60 4.40 2.00
C LEU A 77 8.18 3.71 3.30
N VAL A 78 7.71 4.50 4.26
CA VAL A 78 7.01 4.04 5.45
C VAL A 78 5.58 4.55 5.34
N VAL A 79 4.65 3.61 5.27
CA VAL A 79 3.23 3.83 5.02
C VAL A 79 2.47 3.51 6.30
N PRO A 80 1.97 4.52 7.03
CA PRO A 80 1.08 4.29 8.15
C PRO A 80 -0.15 3.53 7.69
N SER A 81 -0.59 2.56 8.47
CA SER A 81 -1.70 1.69 8.12
C SER A 81 -2.51 1.28 9.33
N VAL A 82 -3.79 1.02 9.10
CA VAL A 82 -4.74 0.61 10.13
C VAL A 82 -5.53 -0.58 9.62
N LEU A 83 -5.67 -1.60 10.46
CA LEU A 83 -6.46 -2.79 10.18
C LEU A 83 -7.56 -2.91 11.24
N TYR A 84 -8.79 -2.91 10.77
CA TYR A 84 -10.00 -3.09 11.56
C TYR A 84 -10.46 -4.52 11.41
N PHE A 85 -10.70 -5.20 12.52
CA PHE A 85 -11.32 -6.52 12.54
C PHE A 85 -12.58 -6.51 13.37
N ASP A 86 -13.64 -7.10 12.84
CA ASP A 86 -14.84 -7.40 13.63
C ASP A 86 -14.92 -8.91 13.89
N PHE A 87 -15.41 -9.24 15.08
CA PHE A 87 -15.53 -10.61 15.55
C PHE A 87 -16.99 -10.92 15.89
N ASP A 88 -17.40 -12.16 15.64
CA ASP A 88 -18.65 -12.68 16.19
C ASP A 88 -18.53 -13.01 17.68
N ASP A 89 -19.64 -13.41 18.30
CA ASP A 89 -19.71 -13.79 19.72
C ASP A 89 -18.88 -15.04 20.05
N THR A 90 -18.40 -15.77 19.04
CA THR A 90 -17.51 -16.93 19.19
C THR A 90 -16.04 -16.58 18.98
N ASN A 91 -15.70 -15.29 18.93
CA ASN A 91 -14.36 -14.74 18.67
C ASN A 91 -13.79 -15.14 17.31
N ARG A 92 -14.63 -15.31 16.29
CA ARG A 92 -14.17 -15.53 14.90
C ARG A 92 -14.20 -14.21 14.14
N VAL A 93 -13.15 -13.95 13.35
CA VAL A 93 -13.12 -12.79 12.45
C VAL A 93 -14.23 -12.93 11.42
N VAL A 94 -15.14 -11.97 11.38
CA VAL A 94 -16.26 -11.91 10.43
C VAL A 94 -16.09 -10.82 9.38
N SER A 95 -15.26 -9.81 9.65
CA SER A 95 -14.86 -8.80 8.68
C SER A 95 -13.49 -8.23 9.00
N GLY A 96 -12.81 -7.77 7.95
CA GLY A 96 -11.54 -7.08 8.03
C GLY A 96 -11.55 -5.91 7.05
N ARG A 97 -11.06 -4.74 7.47
CA ARG A 97 -10.84 -3.57 6.60
C ARG A 97 -9.44 -3.04 6.86
N TYR A 98 -8.67 -2.82 5.81
CA TYR A 98 -7.34 -2.22 5.91
C TYR A 98 -7.28 -0.91 5.15
N GLU A 99 -6.66 0.07 5.79
CA GLU A 99 -6.47 1.42 5.32
C GLU A 99 -4.98 1.74 5.39
N ALA A 100 -4.44 2.33 4.33
CA ALA A 100 -3.04 2.72 4.24
C ALA A 100 -2.94 4.13 3.70
N ASP A 101 -2.17 4.97 4.39
CA ASP A 101 -1.89 6.34 3.98
C ASP A 101 -0.60 6.39 3.17
N MET A 102 -0.69 6.07 1.88
CA MET A 102 0.42 6.23 0.96
C MET A 102 0.65 7.71 0.58
N LEU A 103 -0.36 8.56 0.71
CA LEU A 103 -0.24 9.96 0.34
C LEU A 103 0.78 10.68 1.21
N ALA A 104 0.77 10.44 2.54
CA ALA A 104 1.72 11.05 3.46
C ALA A 104 3.21 10.86 3.05
N PRO A 105 3.72 9.63 2.87
CA PRO A 105 5.12 9.43 2.47
C PRO A 105 5.42 9.89 1.03
N LEU A 106 4.42 9.96 0.14
CA LEU A 106 4.62 10.52 -1.21
C LEU A 106 4.76 12.04 -1.19
N LEU A 107 3.99 12.74 -0.35
CA LEU A 107 4.11 14.20 -0.19
C LEU A 107 5.47 14.61 0.38
N GLU A 108 6.11 13.74 1.16
CA GLU A 108 7.49 13.96 1.64
C GLU A 108 8.54 13.72 0.56
N LEU A 109 8.25 12.85 -0.41
CA LEU A 109 9.21 12.43 -1.44
C LEU A 109 9.12 13.22 -2.74
N LEU A 110 7.90 13.56 -3.18
CA LEU A 110 7.62 14.10 -4.49
C LEU A 110 7.39 15.62 -4.46
N PRO A 111 7.80 16.35 -5.51
CA PRO A 111 7.80 17.81 -5.49
C PRO A 111 6.41 18.44 -5.67
N SER A 112 5.40 17.66 -6.08
CA SER A 112 4.06 18.16 -6.34
C SER A 112 2.96 17.16 -6.00
N ALA A 113 1.77 17.70 -5.68
CA ALA A 113 0.58 16.89 -5.46
C ALA A 113 0.15 16.14 -6.74
N GLU A 114 0.36 16.72 -7.92
CA GLU A 114 0.06 16.07 -9.20
C GLU A 114 0.90 14.80 -9.39
N ASP A 115 2.19 14.85 -9.02
CA ASP A 115 3.07 13.69 -9.07
C ASP A 115 2.66 12.61 -8.07
N CYS A 116 2.20 13.00 -6.88
CA CYS A 116 1.63 12.06 -5.91
C CYS A 116 0.39 11.36 -6.47
N TYR A 117 -0.52 12.08 -7.12
CA TYR A 117 -1.71 11.48 -7.73
C TYR A 117 -1.36 10.50 -8.84
N LEU A 118 -0.35 10.79 -9.67
CA LEU A 118 0.10 9.88 -10.71
C LEU A 118 0.63 8.55 -10.14
N VAL A 119 1.31 8.60 -8.99
CA VAL A 119 1.76 7.38 -8.31
C VAL A 119 0.58 6.65 -7.65
N LEU A 120 -0.35 7.37 -7.02
CA LEU A 120 -1.51 6.78 -6.36
C LEU A 120 -2.50 6.13 -7.35
N ASP A 121 -2.56 6.59 -8.59
CA ASP A 121 -3.39 5.98 -9.64
C ASP A 121 -2.75 4.72 -10.26
N SER A 122 -1.53 4.36 -9.85
CA SER A 122 -0.82 3.21 -10.37
C SER A 122 -0.92 1.97 -9.48
N PRO A 123 -0.63 0.76 -10.02
CA PRO A 123 -0.48 -0.46 -9.24
C PRO A 123 0.58 -0.42 -8.13
N LEU A 124 1.42 0.61 -8.05
CA LEU A 124 2.34 0.80 -6.92
C LEU A 124 1.55 1.08 -5.63
N ASN A 125 0.36 1.66 -5.75
CA ASN A 125 -0.44 2.06 -4.61
C ASN A 125 -0.94 0.85 -3.81
N ILE A 126 -0.89 0.97 -2.49
CA ILE A 126 -1.34 -0.06 -1.55
C ILE A 126 -2.78 0.29 -1.15
N HIS A 127 -3.73 0.04 -2.04
CA HIS A 127 -5.17 0.21 -1.78
C HIS A 127 -5.96 -1.11 -1.82
N TYR A 128 -5.27 -2.24 -1.74
CA TYR A 128 -5.84 -3.55 -2.06
C TYR A 128 -7.02 -3.97 -1.15
N PHE A 129 -7.15 -3.47 0.08
CA PHE A 129 -8.21 -3.90 1.01
C PHE A 129 -9.51 -3.06 1.02
N SER A 130 -9.73 -2.17 0.05
CA SER A 130 -10.91 -1.27 0.09
C SER A 130 -12.12 -1.71 -0.75
N LYS A 131 -12.04 -2.80 -1.53
CA LYS A 131 -13.19 -3.23 -2.36
C LYS A 131 -14.03 -4.30 -1.67
N GLY A 132 -14.74 -3.90 -0.63
CA GLY A 132 -15.73 -4.73 0.05
C GLY A 132 -16.82 -3.88 0.69
N GLY A 133 -17.74 -3.38 -0.13
CA GLY A 133 -19.00 -2.76 0.26
C GLY A 133 -20.03 -2.97 -0.83
#